data_AF-A0A348PBK6-F1
#
_entry.id   AF-A0A348PBK6-F1
#
_cell.length_a   1.000
_cell.length_b   1.000
_cell.length_c   1.000
_cell.angle_alpha   90.00
_cell.angle_beta   90.00
_cell.angle_gamma   90.00
#
_symmetry.space_group_name_H-M   'P 1'
#
loop_
_entity.id
_entity.type
_entity.pdbx_description
1 polymer ?
#
loop_
_entity_poly.entity_id
_entity_poly.type
_entity_poly.pdbx_seq_one_letter_code
_entity_poly.pdbx_strand_id
1 'polypeptide(L)'
;MSSEERTHQSGEMRLERIRSEHGVPVRRSPIAVGALIGGALGAWASNVPQQLLETVRGGLRSASDIGPADGAAVIQHSALSVAAIAWPALACGLAGAVLGALIQTGFRVRSSLGASISMRLPSGKAAGGAVARLSWALVLIGAAAWAVFAHWSRVSALPALPIAAAVASAARIVLDAVLAALAAGVVCAAADVAIARWKWERSTRMDDAEAREERRRTEGDPNTKSRRTSQARNITRAQGRGMTTVTAAGAARGKDLREQAA
;
A
#
# COMPACT_ATOMS: atom_id res chain seq x y z
N MET A 1 28.51 19.54 -16.13
CA MET A 1 27.16 19.19 -16.63
C MET A 1 26.18 19.99 -15.80
N SER A 2 25.63 21.05 -16.39
CA SER A 2 24.67 21.94 -15.72
C SER A 2 23.52 21.12 -15.15
N SER A 3 23.19 21.32 -13.88
CA SER A 3 22.03 20.73 -13.24
C SER A 3 20.79 21.39 -13.82
N GLU A 4 20.34 20.89 -14.96
CA GLU A 4 19.12 21.34 -15.62
C GLU A 4 17.96 21.24 -14.60
N GLU A 5 17.39 22.39 -14.26
CA GLU A 5 16.52 22.56 -13.11
C GLU A 5 15.14 21.99 -13.47
N ARG A 6 14.82 20.82 -12.92
CA ARG A 6 13.56 20.10 -13.20
C ARG A 6 12.33 20.85 -12.67
N THR A 7 11.80 21.77 -13.47
CA THR A 7 10.70 22.66 -13.11
C THR A 7 9.35 22.26 -13.70
N HIS A 8 9.31 21.45 -14.77
CA HIS A 8 8.06 21.10 -15.45
C HIS A 8 7.30 19.93 -14.79
N GLN A 9 5.97 20.03 -14.80
CA GLN A 9 5.08 18.93 -14.42
C GLN A 9 5.19 17.75 -15.39
N SER A 10 5.00 16.55 -14.87
CA SER A 10 5.09 15.29 -15.61
C SER A 10 3.90 15.09 -16.55
N GLY A 11 4.12 14.89 -17.84
CA GLY A 11 3.12 14.36 -18.77
C GLY A 11 2.66 12.94 -18.44
N GLU A 12 1.48 12.58 -18.97
CA GLU A 12 0.76 11.34 -18.67
C GLU A 12 1.55 10.08 -19.07
N MET A 13 2.25 10.11 -20.22
CA MET A 13 3.05 8.99 -20.71
C MET A 13 4.22 8.66 -19.77
N ARG A 14 4.93 9.68 -19.27
CA ARG A 14 6.00 9.45 -18.28
C ARG A 14 5.46 9.02 -16.93
N LEU A 15 4.32 9.55 -16.49
CA LEU A 15 3.67 9.07 -15.26
C LEU A 15 3.33 7.59 -15.35
N GLU A 16 2.83 7.14 -16.50
CA GLU A 16 2.52 5.72 -16.75
C GLU A 16 3.77 4.86 -16.80
N ARG A 17 4.85 5.35 -17.44
CA ARG A 17 6.14 4.66 -17.49
C ARG A 17 6.81 4.53 -16.12
N ILE A 18 6.85 5.61 -15.34
CA ILE A 18 7.39 5.60 -13.96
C ILE A 18 6.54 4.67 -13.08
N ARG A 19 5.23 4.65 -13.28
CA ARG A 19 4.32 3.74 -12.57
C ARG A 19 4.56 2.27 -12.97
N SER A 20 4.84 1.98 -14.24
CA SER A 20 5.12 0.61 -14.71
C SER A 20 6.50 0.11 -14.30
N GLU A 21 7.52 0.98 -14.29
CA GLU A 21 8.91 0.61 -13.98
C GLU A 21 9.22 0.61 -12.48
N HIS A 22 8.68 1.57 -11.71
CA HIS A 22 9.04 1.76 -10.30
C HIS A 22 7.91 1.45 -9.31
N GLY A 23 6.66 1.30 -9.76
CA GLY A 23 5.50 1.08 -8.90
C GLY A 23 5.20 2.27 -7.97
N VAL A 24 4.03 2.27 -7.31
CA VAL A 24 3.67 3.36 -6.37
C VAL A 24 4.53 3.25 -5.11
N PRO A 25 5.01 4.35 -4.51
CA PRO A 25 5.88 4.31 -3.34
C PRO A 25 5.08 3.86 -2.11
N VAL A 26 5.20 2.58 -1.74
CA VAL A 26 4.57 2.03 -0.53
C VAL A 26 5.55 2.08 0.64
N ARG A 27 5.09 2.57 1.80
CA ARG A 27 5.84 2.53 3.07
C ARG A 27 5.24 1.49 4.01
N ARG A 28 6.08 0.91 4.87
CA ARG A 28 5.66 -0.13 5.83
C ARG A 28 5.00 0.44 7.09
N SER A 29 5.22 1.72 7.41
CA SER A 29 4.76 2.34 8.65
C SER A 29 3.23 2.41 8.80
N PRO A 30 2.41 2.78 7.79
CA PRO A 30 0.96 2.87 7.99
C PRO A 30 0.28 1.49 8.08
N ILE A 31 0.90 0.45 7.52
CA ILE A 31 0.43 -0.93 7.66
C ILE A 31 0.61 -1.39 9.11
N ALA A 32 1.77 -1.14 9.71
CA ALA A 32 2.04 -1.49 11.10
C ALA A 32 1.15 -0.70 12.08
N VAL A 33 1.00 0.61 11.87
CA VAL A 33 0.13 1.45 12.70
C VAL A 33 -1.33 1.05 12.54
N GLY A 34 -1.79 0.80 11.31
CA GLY A 34 -3.14 0.28 11.06
C GLY A 34 -3.39 -1.05 11.76
N ALA A 35 -2.41 -1.97 11.72
CA ALA A 35 -2.51 -3.25 12.41
C ALA A 35 -2.64 -3.10 13.94
N LEU A 36 -1.85 -2.21 14.54
CA LEU A 36 -1.88 -1.96 15.97
C LEU A 36 -3.20 -1.30 16.41
N ILE A 37 -3.68 -0.31 15.66
CA ILE A 37 -4.97 0.34 15.94
C ILE A 37 -6.12 -0.65 15.79
N GLY A 38 -6.15 -1.39 14.68
CA GLY A 38 -7.15 -2.41 14.44
C GLY A 38 -7.14 -3.47 15.53
N GLY A 39 -5.97 -3.96 15.93
CA GLY A 39 -5.83 -4.96 16.98
C GLY A 39 -6.28 -4.46 18.36
N ALA A 40 -5.91 -3.24 18.71
CA ALA A 40 -6.35 -2.60 19.95
C ALA A 40 -7.88 -2.41 20.00
N LEU A 41 -8.47 -1.95 18.90
CA LEU A 41 -9.93 -1.80 18.79
C LEU A 41 -10.66 -3.13 18.85
N GLY A 42 -10.14 -4.18 18.18
CA GLY A 42 -10.72 -5.52 18.24
C GLY A 42 -10.64 -6.11 19.65
N ALA A 43 -9.50 -5.95 20.33
CA ALA A 43 -9.35 -6.38 21.71
C ALA A 43 -10.31 -5.66 22.67
N TRP A 44 -10.51 -4.36 22.46
CA TRP A 44 -11.43 -3.56 23.27
C TRP A 44 -12.90 -3.92 23.00
N ALA A 45 -13.30 -4.00 21.73
CA ALA A 45 -14.67 -4.32 21.33
C ALA A 45 -15.11 -5.71 21.80
N SER A 46 -14.19 -6.66 21.84
CA SER A 46 -14.45 -8.02 22.33
C SER A 46 -14.14 -8.21 23.81
N ASN A 47 -13.80 -7.13 24.52
CA ASN A 47 -13.60 -7.15 25.96
C ASN A 47 -12.57 -8.22 26.41
N VAL A 48 -11.56 -8.43 25.56
CA VAL A 48 -10.50 -9.45 25.72
C VAL A 48 -9.87 -9.46 27.11
N PRO A 49 -9.57 -8.31 27.75
CA PRO A 49 -9.00 -8.31 29.09
C PRO A 49 -9.90 -8.98 30.14
N GLN A 50 -11.23 -8.81 30.02
CA GLN A 50 -12.19 -9.40 30.96
C GLN A 50 -12.33 -10.91 30.73
N GLN A 51 -12.45 -11.33 29.47
CA GLN A 51 -12.55 -12.75 29.11
C GLN A 51 -11.29 -13.53 29.50
N LEU A 52 -10.10 -12.93 29.34
CA LEU A 52 -8.85 -13.56 29.76
C LEU A 52 -8.79 -13.73 31.29
N LEU A 53 -9.23 -12.72 32.04
CA LEU A 53 -9.29 -12.79 33.50
C LEU A 53 -10.29 -13.85 33.98
N GLU A 54 -11.45 -13.96 33.33
CA GLU A 54 -12.45 -15.01 33.59
C GLU A 54 -11.90 -16.40 33.28
N THR A 55 -11.16 -16.55 32.18
CA THR A 55 -10.50 -17.81 31.82
C THR A 55 -9.48 -18.23 32.87
N VAL A 56 -8.64 -17.29 33.35
CA VAL A 56 -7.67 -17.56 34.42
C VAL A 56 -8.36 -17.91 35.74
N ARG A 57 -9.42 -17.18 36.11
CA ARG A 57 -10.22 -17.46 37.31
C ARG A 57 -10.91 -18.82 37.23
N GLY A 58 -11.45 -19.18 36.06
CA GLY A 58 -12.05 -20.48 35.78
C GLY A 58 -11.01 -21.60 35.91
N GLY A 59 -9.85 -21.44 35.28
CA GLY A 59 -8.75 -22.40 35.38
C GLY A 59 -8.25 -22.60 36.81
N LEU A 60 -8.10 -21.54 37.59
CA LEU A 60 -7.70 -21.62 39.01
C LEU A 60 -8.75 -22.32 39.89
N ARG A 61 -10.04 -22.13 39.61
CA ARG A 61 -11.14 -22.81 40.32
C ARG A 61 -11.23 -24.29 39.96
N SER A 62 -11.02 -24.62 38.69
CA SER A 62 -11.04 -26.01 38.22
C SER A 62 -9.78 -26.77 38.63
N ALA A 63 -8.64 -26.09 38.82
CA ALA A 63 -7.38 -26.73 39.22
C ALA A 63 -7.45 -27.55 40.52
N SER A 64 -8.40 -27.26 41.42
CA SER A 64 -8.59 -28.04 42.64
C SER A 64 -9.39 -29.33 42.45
N ASP A 65 -10.09 -29.49 41.32
CA ASP A 65 -11.03 -30.61 41.06
C ASP A 65 -10.64 -31.50 39.86
N ILE A 66 -9.53 -31.21 39.16
CA ILE A 66 -9.14 -31.97 37.95
C ILE A 66 -8.46 -33.29 38.31
N GLY A 67 -9.10 -34.40 37.93
CA GLY A 67 -8.48 -35.74 37.93
C GLY A 67 -7.53 -35.97 36.75
N PRO A 68 -6.62 -36.98 36.81
CA PRO A 68 -5.58 -37.21 35.80
C PRO A 68 -6.08 -37.46 34.36
N ALA A 69 -7.31 -37.95 34.19
CA ALA A 69 -7.89 -38.26 32.87
C ALA A 69 -8.49 -37.04 32.16
N ASP A 70 -8.89 -36.00 32.89
CA ASP A 70 -9.58 -34.82 32.33
C ASP A 70 -8.62 -33.69 31.94
N GLY A 71 -7.35 -33.78 32.32
CA GLY A 71 -6.35 -32.73 32.07
C GLY A 71 -6.18 -32.38 30.59
N ALA A 72 -6.22 -33.38 29.69
CA ALA A 72 -6.07 -33.14 28.25
C ALA A 72 -7.26 -32.35 27.65
N ALA A 73 -8.49 -32.68 28.06
CA ALA A 73 -9.70 -31.98 27.62
C ALA A 73 -9.74 -30.54 28.16
N VAL A 74 -9.31 -30.33 29.41
CA VAL A 74 -9.21 -28.99 30.01
C VAL A 74 -8.16 -28.14 29.30
N ILE A 75 -7.00 -28.70 28.96
CA ILE A 75 -5.96 -28.00 28.20
C ILE A 75 -6.49 -27.62 26.80
N GLN A 76 -7.16 -28.54 26.11
CA GLN A 76 -7.73 -28.29 24.78
C GLN A 76 -8.80 -27.19 24.83
N HIS A 77 -9.73 -27.26 25.79
CA HIS A 77 -10.78 -26.25 25.96
C HIS A 77 -10.19 -24.88 26.31
N SER A 78 -9.16 -24.84 27.15
CA SER A 78 -8.45 -23.61 27.51
C SER A 78 -7.72 -23.00 26.30
N ALA A 79 -7.04 -23.83 25.50
CA ALA A 79 -6.36 -23.39 24.28
C ALA A 79 -7.34 -22.81 23.25
N LEU A 80 -8.48 -23.48 23.02
CA LEU A 80 -9.52 -23.01 22.11
C LEU A 80 -10.19 -21.71 22.62
N SER A 81 -10.40 -21.61 23.93
CA SER A 81 -10.95 -20.39 24.55
C SER A 81 -10.01 -19.21 24.38
N VAL A 82 -8.71 -19.39 24.64
CA VAL A 82 -7.70 -18.34 24.41
C VAL A 82 -7.61 -17.95 22.93
N ALA A 83 -7.67 -18.93 22.02
CA ALA A 83 -7.68 -18.66 20.59
C ALA A 83 -8.92 -17.87 20.16
N ALA A 84 -10.11 -18.22 20.67
CA ALA A 84 -11.35 -17.52 20.40
C ALA A 84 -11.34 -16.09 20.97
N ILE A 85 -10.75 -15.88 22.15
CA ILE A 85 -10.56 -14.56 22.76
C ILE A 85 -9.60 -13.70 21.92
N ALA A 86 -8.53 -14.29 21.38
CA ALA A 86 -7.54 -13.55 20.59
C ALA A 86 -8.03 -13.22 19.17
N TRP A 87 -8.97 -14.00 18.63
CA TRP A 87 -9.41 -13.90 17.24
C TRP A 87 -9.91 -12.49 16.83
N PRO A 88 -10.76 -11.79 17.60
CA PRO A 88 -11.24 -10.47 17.22
C PRO A 88 -10.12 -9.43 17.13
N ALA A 89 -9.16 -9.48 18.05
CA ALA A 89 -7.98 -8.61 18.01
C ALA A 89 -7.14 -8.88 16.76
N LEU A 90 -6.92 -10.16 16.40
CA LEU A 90 -6.17 -10.52 15.20
C LEU A 90 -6.92 -10.13 13.92
N ALA A 91 -8.23 -10.37 13.87
CA ALA A 91 -9.06 -10.05 12.71
C ALA A 91 -9.14 -8.54 12.46
N CYS A 92 -9.41 -7.74 13.51
CA CYS A 92 -9.41 -6.29 13.38
C CYS A 92 -8.01 -5.74 13.10
N GLY A 93 -6.95 -6.34 13.65
CA GLY A 93 -5.58 -6.00 13.31
C GLY A 93 -5.26 -6.24 11.84
N LEU A 94 -5.64 -7.39 11.30
CA LEU A 94 -5.50 -7.66 9.87
C LEU A 94 -6.30 -6.65 9.03
N ALA A 95 -7.54 -6.36 9.41
CA ALA A 95 -8.37 -5.38 8.72
C ALA A 95 -7.73 -3.98 8.75
N GLY A 96 -7.19 -3.56 9.90
CA GLY A 96 -6.47 -2.30 10.06
C GLY A 96 -5.19 -2.25 9.22
N ALA A 97 -4.44 -3.35 9.13
CA ALA A 97 -3.26 -3.46 8.26
C ALA A 97 -3.63 -3.29 6.77
N VAL A 98 -4.73 -3.93 6.35
CA VAL A 98 -5.26 -3.83 4.99
C VAL A 98 -5.71 -2.40 4.71
N LEU A 99 -6.47 -1.77 5.60
CA LEU A 99 -6.88 -0.38 5.46
C LEU A 99 -5.67 0.56 5.38
N GLY A 100 -4.65 0.36 6.21
CA GLY A 100 -3.40 1.11 6.16
C GLY A 100 -2.64 0.94 4.83
N ALA A 101 -2.75 -0.22 4.18
CA ALA A 101 -2.22 -0.44 2.84
C ALA A 101 -3.08 0.26 1.77
N LEU A 102 -4.40 0.17 1.86
CA LEU A 102 -5.34 0.76 0.89
C LEU A 102 -5.29 2.29 0.87
N ILE A 103 -5.18 2.92 2.03
CA ILE A 103 -5.05 4.39 2.15
C ILE A 103 -3.78 4.87 1.44
N GLN A 104 -2.70 4.10 1.47
CA GLN A 104 -1.45 4.45 0.79
C GLN A 104 -1.53 4.24 -0.73
N THR A 105 -2.19 3.19 -1.19
CA THR A 105 -2.30 2.87 -2.62
C THR A 105 -3.46 3.60 -3.31
N GLY A 106 -4.28 4.34 -2.55
CA GLY A 106 -5.46 5.03 -3.06
C GLY A 106 -6.51 4.04 -3.59
N PHE A 107 -6.73 2.95 -2.87
CA PHE A 107 -7.63 1.84 -3.24
C PHE A 107 -7.27 1.11 -4.55
N ARG A 108 -6.05 1.31 -5.07
CA ARG A 108 -5.59 0.62 -6.27
C ARG A 108 -5.02 -0.74 -5.91
N VAL A 109 -5.86 -1.77 -6.02
CA VAL A 109 -5.46 -3.18 -5.89
C VAL A 109 -4.86 -3.62 -7.22
N ARG A 110 -3.53 -3.79 -7.29
CA ARG A 110 -2.91 -4.39 -8.47
C ARG A 110 -2.95 -5.91 -8.32
N SER A 111 -3.60 -6.61 -9.25
CA SER A 111 -3.57 -8.07 -9.34
C SER A 111 -2.23 -8.57 -9.88
N SER A 112 -1.12 -8.30 -9.20
CA SER A 112 0.13 -8.98 -9.53
C SER A 112 0.20 -10.30 -8.77
N LEU A 113 -0.58 -11.29 -9.20
CA LEU A 113 -0.42 -12.69 -8.79
C LEU A 113 0.92 -13.30 -9.26
N GLY A 114 1.78 -12.52 -9.93
CA GLY A 114 3.12 -12.89 -10.37
C GLY A 114 4.26 -12.12 -9.69
N ALA A 115 4.07 -11.61 -8.47
CA ALA A 115 5.19 -11.05 -7.71
C ALA A 115 6.12 -12.20 -7.29
N SER A 116 7.22 -12.42 -8.03
CA SER A 116 8.27 -13.31 -7.56
C SER A 116 8.69 -12.84 -6.16
N ILE A 117 8.71 -13.76 -5.20
CA ILE A 117 9.27 -13.52 -3.87
C ILE A 117 10.79 -13.46 -4.07
N SER A 118 11.27 -12.38 -4.67
CA SER A 118 12.67 -12.04 -4.68
C SER A 118 12.98 -11.51 -3.28
N MET A 119 13.47 -12.40 -2.43
CA MET A 119 14.07 -12.05 -1.15
C MET A 119 15.31 -11.21 -1.43
N ARG A 120 15.12 -9.91 -1.63
CA ARG A 120 16.22 -8.94 -1.70
C ARG A 120 16.89 -8.92 -0.34
N LEU A 121 18.07 -9.54 -0.27
CA LEU A 121 18.99 -9.41 0.84
C LEU A 121 19.23 -7.91 1.13
N PRO A 122 19.26 -7.50 2.41
CA PRO A 122 19.41 -6.10 2.77
C PRO A 122 20.82 -5.64 2.41
N SER A 123 20.99 -4.98 1.25
CA SER A 123 22.26 -4.37 0.88
C SER A 123 22.52 -3.14 1.76
N GLY A 124 23.80 -2.89 2.07
CA GLY A 124 24.31 -1.90 3.04
C GLY A 124 23.91 -0.43 2.84
N LYS A 125 23.03 -0.10 1.88
CA LYS A 125 22.33 1.20 1.82
C LYS A 125 21.19 1.31 2.86
N ALA A 126 20.97 0.27 3.67
CA ALA A 126 19.97 0.19 4.74
C ALA A 126 20.25 1.05 5.99
N ALA A 127 21.46 1.62 6.13
CA ALA A 127 21.86 2.41 7.30
C ALA A 127 20.97 3.65 7.52
N GLY A 128 20.64 4.38 6.45
CA GLY A 128 19.71 5.53 6.55
C GLY A 128 18.30 5.14 7.00
N GLY A 129 17.86 3.93 6.64
CA GLY A 129 16.58 3.40 7.10
C GLY A 129 16.60 2.88 8.54
N ALA A 130 17.77 2.50 9.07
CA ALA A 130 17.91 2.07 10.46
C ALA A 130 17.84 3.26 11.43
N VAL A 131 18.49 4.37 11.09
CA VAL A 131 18.44 5.61 11.89
C VAL A 131 17.01 6.17 11.95
N ALA A 132 16.31 6.22 10.83
CA ALA A 132 14.90 6.65 10.80
C ALA A 132 14.00 5.75 11.67
N ARG A 133 14.19 4.42 11.60
CA ARG A 133 13.46 3.46 12.45
C ARG A 133 13.74 3.68 13.93
N LEU A 134 14.99 3.91 14.29
CA LEU A 134 15.39 4.16 15.68
C LEU A 134 14.80 5.48 16.20
N SER A 135 14.78 6.52 15.37
CA SER A 135 14.17 7.80 15.72
C SER A 135 12.67 7.69 15.97
N TRP A 136 11.94 6.89 15.18
CA TRP A 136 10.52 6.63 15.49
C TRP A 136 10.32 5.82 16.75
N ALA A 137 11.13 4.78 16.97
CA ALA A 137 11.04 4.00 18.20
C ALA A 137 11.23 4.91 19.44
N LEU A 138 12.19 5.83 19.38
CA LEU A 138 12.41 6.85 20.41
C LEU A 138 11.21 7.79 20.60
N VAL A 139 10.57 8.26 19.52
CA VAL A 139 9.37 9.10 19.62
C VAL A 139 8.21 8.35 20.27
N LEU A 140 8.00 7.08 19.91
CA LEU A 140 6.94 6.26 20.49
C LEU A 140 7.19 5.99 21.98
N ILE A 141 8.41 5.62 22.34
CA ILE A 141 8.82 5.40 23.74
C ILE A 141 8.70 6.70 24.53
N GLY A 142 9.12 7.83 23.95
CA GLY A 142 9.02 9.15 24.55
C GLY A 142 7.57 9.58 24.79
N ALA A 143 6.67 9.32 23.84
CA ALA A 143 5.23 9.60 23.99
C ALA A 143 4.60 8.74 25.10
N ALA A 144 4.93 7.44 25.15
CA ALA A 144 4.48 6.56 26.21
C ALA A 144 5.00 7.01 27.58
N ALA A 145 6.29 7.31 27.68
CA ALA A 145 6.91 7.79 28.91
C ALA A 145 6.30 9.12 29.36
N TRP A 146 6.07 10.06 28.44
CA TRP A 146 5.42 11.34 28.75
C TRP A 146 4.01 11.16 29.30
N ALA A 147 3.22 10.25 28.74
CA ALA A 147 1.89 9.93 29.26
C ALA A 147 1.95 9.36 30.68
N VAL A 148 2.91 8.48 30.98
CA VAL A 148 3.12 7.98 32.35
C VAL A 148 3.53 9.11 33.31
N PHE A 149 4.44 9.99 32.89
CA PHE A 149 4.84 11.16 33.67
C PHE A 149 3.69 12.15 33.89
N ALA A 150 2.81 12.35 32.90
CA ALA A 150 1.62 13.18 33.05
C ALA A 150 0.65 12.64 34.12
N HIS A 151 0.70 11.33 34.39
CA HIS A 151 -0.06 10.66 35.44
C HIS A 151 0.77 10.33 36.68
N TRP A 152 1.92 10.99 36.89
CA TRP A 152 2.83 10.69 38.00
C TRP A 152 2.16 10.68 39.37
N SER A 153 1.23 11.61 39.63
CA SER A 153 0.46 11.67 40.87
C SER A 153 -0.37 10.41 41.13
N ARG A 154 -0.91 9.79 40.09
CA ARG A 154 -1.64 8.52 40.18
C ARG A 154 -0.70 7.35 40.38
N VAL A 155 0.45 7.36 39.71
CA VAL A 155 1.50 6.34 39.86
C VAL A 155 2.03 6.32 41.30
N SER A 156 2.36 7.48 41.86
CA SER A 156 2.86 7.59 43.24
C SER A 156 1.83 7.20 44.29
N ALA A 157 0.53 7.29 43.98
CA ALA A 157 -0.55 6.91 44.87
C ALA A 157 -0.89 5.39 44.82
N LEU A 158 -0.38 4.63 43.84
CA LEU A 158 -0.67 3.20 43.68
C LEU A 158 -0.39 2.37 44.94
N PRO A 159 0.74 2.54 45.66
CA PRO A 159 1.04 1.73 46.83
C PRO A 159 0.09 1.96 48.02
N ALA A 160 -0.58 3.11 48.05
CA ALA A 160 -1.51 3.48 49.12
C ALA A 160 -2.94 3.01 48.85
N LEU A 161 -3.23 2.48 47.66
CA LEU A 161 -4.57 2.03 47.28
C LEU A 161 -4.80 0.56 47.64
N PRO A 162 -6.05 0.18 47.98
CA PRO A 162 -6.42 -1.23 48.07
C PRO A 162 -6.22 -1.91 46.71
N ILE A 163 -5.84 -3.18 46.71
CA ILE A 163 -5.31 -3.88 45.52
C ILE A 163 -6.24 -3.81 44.30
N ALA A 164 -7.55 -3.91 44.49
CA ALA A 164 -8.53 -3.80 43.41
C ALA A 164 -8.51 -2.40 42.75
N ALA A 165 -8.42 -1.34 43.55
CA ALA A 165 -8.32 0.03 43.07
C ALA A 165 -6.95 0.33 42.44
N ALA A 166 -5.88 -0.23 43.00
CA ALA A 166 -4.53 -0.10 42.45
C ALA A 166 -4.44 -0.72 41.04
N VAL A 167 -4.99 -1.93 40.85
CA VAL A 167 -5.02 -2.60 39.54
C VAL A 167 -5.84 -1.80 38.52
N ALA A 168 -7.03 -1.32 38.90
CA ALA A 168 -7.88 -0.53 38.02
C ALA A 168 -7.21 0.81 37.62
N SER A 169 -6.53 1.46 38.57
CA SER A 169 -5.78 2.70 38.31
C SER A 169 -4.58 2.45 37.38
N ALA A 170 -3.80 1.40 37.64
CA ALA A 170 -2.67 1.02 36.80
C ALA A 170 -3.11 0.69 35.36
N ALA A 171 -4.21 -0.04 35.20
CA ALA A 171 -4.76 -0.36 33.88
C ALA A 171 -5.11 0.90 33.07
N ARG A 172 -5.68 1.93 33.72
CA ARG A 172 -5.97 3.22 33.07
C ARG A 172 -4.69 3.95 32.64
N ILE A 173 -3.67 3.99 33.49
CA ILE A 173 -2.39 4.63 33.17
C ILE A 173 -1.72 3.94 31.98
N VAL A 174 -1.73 2.60 31.96
CA VAL A 174 -1.20 1.84 30.81
C VAL A 174 -2.00 2.12 29.54
N LEU A 175 -3.33 2.17 29.63
CA LEU A 175 -4.18 2.48 28.49
C LEU A 175 -3.88 3.88 27.93
N ASP A 176 -3.77 4.89 28.79
CA ASP A 176 -3.44 6.26 28.39
C ASP A 176 -2.06 6.32 27.72
N ALA A 177 -1.07 5.58 28.24
CA ALA A 177 0.27 5.49 27.65
C ALA A 177 0.27 4.80 26.27
N VAL A 178 -0.51 3.72 26.12
CA VAL A 178 -0.68 3.03 24.82
C VAL A 178 -1.37 3.95 23.82
N LEU A 179 -2.41 4.68 24.22
CA LEU A 179 -3.12 5.64 23.36
C LEU A 179 -2.20 6.78 22.92
N ALA A 180 -1.37 7.32 23.82
CA ALA A 180 -0.39 8.34 23.48
C ALA A 180 0.66 7.84 22.47
N ALA A 181 1.17 6.61 22.66
CA ALA A 181 2.09 5.99 21.72
C ALA A 181 1.44 5.73 20.36
N LEU A 182 0.21 5.24 20.32
CA LEU A 182 -0.55 5.04 19.08
C LEU A 182 -0.77 6.36 18.34
N ALA A 183 -1.17 7.42 19.06
CA ALA A 183 -1.35 8.75 18.48
C ALA A 183 -0.05 9.28 17.86
N ALA A 184 1.07 9.16 18.58
CA ALA A 184 2.39 9.51 18.05
C ALA A 184 2.75 8.67 16.82
N GLY A 185 2.41 7.38 16.82
CA GLY A 185 2.59 6.48 15.67
C GLY A 185 1.81 6.91 14.44
N VAL A 186 0.56 7.35 14.61
CA VAL A 186 -0.27 7.89 13.52
C VAL A 186 0.36 9.14 12.91
N VAL A 187 0.81 10.08 13.75
CA VAL A 187 1.48 11.30 13.29
C VAL A 187 2.76 10.95 12.52
N CYS A 188 3.56 10.03 13.05
CA CYS A 188 4.77 9.56 12.39
C CYS A 188 4.48 8.92 11.03
N ALA A 189 3.49 8.03 10.97
CA ALA A 189 3.08 7.36 9.73
C ALA A 189 2.54 8.37 8.69
N ALA A 190 1.78 9.37 9.12
CA ALA A 190 1.29 10.43 8.24
C ALA A 190 2.44 11.27 7.67
N ALA A 191 3.39 11.67 8.49
CA ALA A 191 4.60 12.39 8.05
C ALA A 191 5.40 11.57 7.05
N ASP A 192 5.50 10.26 7.29
CA ASP A 192 6.21 9.32 6.43
C ASP A 192 5.61 9.23 5.03
N VAL A 193 4.28 9.13 4.96
CA VAL A 193 3.52 9.13 3.72
C VAL A 193 3.64 10.48 3.02
N ALA A 194 3.57 11.59 3.74
CA ALA A 194 3.72 12.92 3.18
C ALA A 194 5.11 13.11 2.55
N ILE A 195 6.18 12.73 3.27
CA ILE A 195 7.56 12.79 2.75
C ILE A 195 7.73 11.86 1.55
N ALA A 196 7.14 10.66 1.58
CA ALA A 196 7.18 9.73 0.47
C ALA A 196 6.48 10.29 -0.78
N ARG A 197 5.30 10.89 -0.63
CA ARG A 197 4.56 11.55 -1.71
C ARG A 197 5.33 12.74 -2.26
N TRP A 198 5.86 13.59 -1.40
CA TRP A 198 6.66 14.75 -1.82
C TRP A 198 7.93 14.35 -2.59
N LYS A 199 8.65 13.32 -2.12
CA LYS A 199 9.81 12.77 -2.84
C LYS A 199 9.42 12.20 -4.20
N TRP A 200 8.28 11.53 -4.27
CA TRP A 200 7.75 10.96 -5.52
C TRP A 200 7.38 12.04 -6.53
N GLU A 201 6.64 13.06 -6.09
CA GLU A 201 6.26 14.20 -6.95
C GLU A 201 7.51 14.90 -7.49
N ARG A 202 8.52 15.12 -6.64
CA ARG A 202 9.81 15.67 -7.09
C ARG A 202 10.55 14.77 -8.07
N SER A 203 10.58 13.45 -7.85
CA SER A 203 11.28 12.52 -8.76
C SER A 203 10.60 12.41 -10.12
N THR A 204 9.32 12.76 -10.21
CA THR A 204 8.56 12.68 -11.46
C THR A 204 8.69 13.96 -12.29
N ARG A 205 9.23 15.06 -11.73
CA ARG A 205 9.41 16.32 -12.47
C ARG A 205 10.32 16.15 -13.66
N MET A 206 9.96 16.83 -14.74
CA MET A 206 10.71 16.82 -15.99
C MET A 206 11.64 18.01 -16.06
N ASP A 207 12.70 17.80 -16.81
CA ASP A 207 13.51 18.90 -17.28
C ASP A 207 12.95 19.49 -18.60
N ASP A 208 13.36 20.70 -18.96
CA ASP A 208 12.92 21.45 -20.15
C ASP A 208 13.18 20.69 -21.46
N ALA A 209 14.28 19.93 -21.52
CA ALA A 209 14.60 19.08 -22.65
C ALA A 209 13.64 17.88 -22.75
N GLU A 210 13.36 17.23 -21.61
CA GLU A 210 12.44 16.08 -21.52
C GLU A 210 11.00 16.48 -21.85
N ALA A 211 10.53 17.65 -21.38
CA ALA A 211 9.19 18.15 -21.64
C ALA A 211 8.96 18.49 -23.14
N ARG A 212 10.00 18.97 -23.84
CA ARG A 212 9.94 19.21 -25.29
C ARG A 212 9.88 17.91 -26.09
N GLU A 213 10.65 16.90 -25.67
CA GLU A 213 10.63 15.58 -26.31
C GLU A 213 9.28 14.87 -26.11
N GLU A 214 8.67 14.97 -24.92
CA GLU A 214 7.35 14.37 -24.67
C GLU A 214 6.25 15.04 -25.51
N ARG A 215 6.27 16.37 -25.68
CA ARG A 215 5.36 17.07 -26.60
C ARG A 215 5.53 16.61 -28.04
N ARG A 216 6.77 16.49 -28.53
CA ARG A 216 7.07 15.99 -29.88
C ARG A 216 6.57 14.57 -30.11
N ARG A 217 6.66 13.69 -29.11
CA ARG A 217 6.16 12.30 -29.19
C ARG A 217 4.64 12.22 -29.10
N THR A 218 4.02 13.06 -28.28
CA THR A 218 2.56 13.04 -28.05
C THR A 218 1.80 13.65 -29.21
N GLU A 219 2.23 14.81 -29.70
CA GLU A 219 1.60 15.47 -30.85
C GLU A 219 1.91 14.74 -32.16
N GLY A 220 3.01 13.99 -32.20
CA GLY A 220 3.56 13.36 -33.38
C GLY A 220 4.10 14.43 -34.34
N ASP A 221 5.27 14.21 -34.92
CA ASP A 221 5.83 15.15 -35.88
C ASP A 221 4.80 15.40 -37.00
N PRO A 222 4.29 16.64 -37.19
CA PRO A 222 3.29 16.93 -38.22
C PRO A 222 3.79 16.55 -39.61
N ASN A 223 5.11 16.52 -39.83
CA ASN A 223 5.71 15.99 -41.06
C ASN A 223 5.52 14.49 -41.22
N THR A 224 5.51 13.70 -40.15
CA THR A 224 5.28 12.25 -40.24
C THR A 224 3.80 11.92 -40.45
N LYS A 225 2.89 12.70 -39.85
CA LYS A 225 1.44 12.57 -40.09
C LYS A 225 1.09 12.99 -41.52
N SER A 226 1.62 14.12 -42.00
CA SER A 226 1.43 14.57 -43.39
C SER A 226 2.04 13.60 -44.39
N ARG A 227 3.24 13.06 -44.13
CA ARG A 227 3.88 12.03 -44.96
C ARG A 227 3.05 10.75 -45.03
N ARG A 228 2.56 10.22 -43.90
CA ARG A 228 1.69 9.03 -43.88
C ARG A 228 0.39 9.27 -44.65
N THR A 229 -0.26 10.42 -44.45
CA THR A 229 -1.47 10.78 -45.20
C THR A 229 -1.20 10.97 -46.69
N SER A 230 -0.06 11.53 -47.08
CA SER A 230 0.34 11.67 -48.49
C SER A 230 0.65 10.33 -49.16
N GLN A 231 1.33 9.42 -48.47
CA GLN A 231 1.60 8.07 -48.97
C GLN A 231 0.31 7.26 -49.12
N ALA A 232 -0.59 7.32 -48.13
CA ALA A 232 -1.90 6.67 -48.22
C ALA A 232 -2.68 7.17 -49.45
N ARG A 233 -2.72 8.49 -49.68
CA ARG A 233 -3.36 9.07 -50.88
C ARG A 233 -2.71 8.62 -52.19
N ASN A 234 -1.39 8.49 -52.23
CA ASN A 234 -0.68 8.04 -53.43
C ASN A 234 -0.95 6.56 -53.73
N ILE A 235 -1.04 5.70 -52.72
CA ILE A 235 -1.38 4.28 -52.87
C ILE A 235 -2.82 4.13 -53.39
N THR A 236 -3.79 4.88 -52.82
CA THR A 236 -5.18 4.85 -53.31
C THR A 236 -5.30 5.35 -54.77
N ARG A 237 -4.54 6.39 -55.14
CA ARG A 237 -4.50 6.89 -56.52
C ARG A 237 -3.83 5.91 -57.49
N ALA A 238 -2.81 5.18 -57.05
CA ALA A 238 -2.14 4.15 -57.85
C ALA A 238 -3.06 2.93 -58.06
N GLN A 239 -3.80 2.50 -57.03
CA GLN A 239 -4.77 1.41 -57.13
C GLN A 239 -5.96 1.76 -58.02
N GLY A 240 -6.45 3.00 -57.97
CA GLY A 240 -7.51 3.46 -58.87
C GLY A 240 -7.14 3.48 -60.35
N ARG A 241 -5.86 3.74 -60.68
CA ARG A 241 -5.35 3.72 -62.07
C ARG A 241 -5.13 2.31 -62.62
N GLY A 242 -4.69 1.37 -61.77
CA GLY A 242 -4.52 -0.03 -62.18
C GLY A 242 -5.83 -0.75 -62.53
N MET A 243 -6.95 -0.34 -61.92
CA MET A 243 -8.25 -0.97 -62.16
C MET A 243 -8.93 -0.48 -63.44
N THR A 244 -8.70 0.78 -63.85
CA THR A 244 -9.23 1.35 -65.10
C THR A 244 -8.48 0.87 -66.35
N THR A 245 -7.19 0.56 -66.26
CA THR A 245 -6.41 0.07 -67.42
C THR A 245 -6.71 -1.38 -67.76
N VAL A 246 -6.99 -2.23 -66.75
CA VAL A 246 -7.34 -3.64 -66.96
C VAL A 246 -8.75 -3.80 -67.53
N THR A 247 -9.70 -2.96 -67.12
CA THR A 247 -11.07 -2.97 -67.66
C THR A 247 -11.17 -2.41 -69.07
N ALA A 248 -10.43 -1.34 -69.39
CA ALA A 248 -10.39 -0.79 -70.75
C ALA A 248 -9.70 -1.73 -71.76
N ALA A 249 -8.61 -2.40 -71.36
CA ALA A 249 -7.91 -3.37 -72.22
C ALA A 249 -8.74 -4.65 -72.48
N GLY A 250 -9.54 -5.10 -71.51
CA GLY A 250 -10.47 -6.22 -71.67
C GLY A 250 -11.63 -5.92 -72.63
N ALA A 251 -12.13 -4.68 -72.62
CA ALA A 251 -13.23 -4.26 -73.49
C ALA A 251 -12.82 -4.10 -74.97
N ALA A 252 -11.58 -3.65 -75.23
CA ALA A 252 -11.05 -3.54 -76.59
C ALA A 252 -10.86 -4.93 -77.25
N ARG A 253 -10.26 -5.88 -76.51
CA ARG A 253 -10.00 -7.24 -77.01
C ARG A 253 -11.29 -8.05 -77.28
N GLY A 254 -12.38 -7.77 -76.57
CA GLY A 254 -13.68 -8.40 -76.81
C GLY A 254 -14.41 -7.90 -78.05
N LYS A 255 -14.07 -6.71 -78.55
CA LYS A 255 -14.65 -6.13 -79.76
C LYS A 255 -14.02 -6.71 -81.02
N ASP A 256 -12.69 -6.85 -81.02
CA ASP A 256 -11.92 -7.43 -82.12
C ASP A 256 -12.28 -8.91 -82.39
N LEU A 257 -12.59 -9.68 -81.34
CA LEU A 257 -13.00 -11.09 -81.47
C LEU A 257 -14.41 -11.26 -82.03
N ARG A 258 -15.27 -10.24 -81.96
CA ARG A 258 -16.63 -10.28 -82.52
C ARG A 258 -16.66 -9.90 -84.00
N GLU A 259 -15.72 -9.07 -84.46
CA GLU A 259 -15.57 -8.74 -85.89
C GLU A 259 -14.90 -9.85 -86.70
N GLN A 260 -14.13 -10.76 -86.07
CA GLN A 260 -13.55 -11.92 -86.76
C GLN A 260 -14.49 -13.15 -86.84
N ALA A 261 -15.65 -13.10 -86.17
CA ALA A 261 -16.60 -14.21 -86.08
C ALA A 261 -17.91 -13.98 -86.88
N ALA A 262 -17.96 -12.92 -87.68
CA ALA A 262 -19.06 -12.58 -88.60
C ALA A 262 -18.54 -12.56 -90.04
#